data_AF-A0A1F8TV36-F1
#
_entry.id   AF-A0A1F8TV36-F1
#
_cell.length_a   1.000
_cell.length_b   1.000
_cell.length_c   1.000
_cell.angle_alpha   90.00
_cell.angle_beta   90.00
_cell.angle_gamma   90.00
#
_symmetry.space_group_name_H-M   'P 1'
#
loop_
_entity.id
_entity.type
_entity.pdbx_description
1 polymer ?
#
loop_
_entity_poly.entity_id
_entity_poly.type
_entity_poly.pdbx_seq_one_letter_code
_entity_poly.pdbx_strand_id
1 'polypeptide(L)'
;MSKNETVNELFELAIELEKDAESLYRRFAKMFAHEKDVADFWQKYADEERGHAIFLERTRSRLTEEALSAPGDNSMLKSVHKGIKNSVNYQLQTIQTLEGAFQLATELENSETNAIFEFIITSFSAEELVKSHSFLRTQLKKHCNMLTDEFPTRLKSKLMRMEVNALEIEKQ
;
A
#
# COMPACT_ATOMS: atom_id res chain seq x y z
N MET A 1 -17.61 -18.72 -16.87
CA MET A 1 -17.74 -17.38 -17.47
C MET A 1 -16.92 -16.42 -16.63
N SER A 2 -15.91 -15.79 -17.21
CA SER A 2 -15.15 -14.72 -16.56
C SER A 2 -16.08 -13.50 -16.49
N LYS A 3 -16.62 -13.17 -15.32
CA LYS A 3 -17.18 -11.82 -15.12
C LYS A 3 -15.99 -10.87 -15.24
N ASN A 4 -16.00 -10.00 -16.24
CA ASN A 4 -15.06 -8.87 -16.21
C ASN A 4 -15.47 -8.01 -15.01
N GLU A 5 -14.57 -7.84 -14.06
CA GLU A 5 -14.77 -6.92 -12.94
C GLU A 5 -14.88 -5.49 -13.51
N THR A 6 -15.74 -4.69 -12.90
CA THR A 6 -16.05 -3.30 -13.30
C THR A 6 -15.03 -2.33 -12.77
N VAL A 7 -14.99 -1.10 -13.31
CA VAL A 7 -14.21 0.01 -12.75
C VAL A 7 -14.56 0.23 -11.27
N ASN A 8 -15.83 0.08 -10.90
CA ASN A 8 -16.26 0.17 -9.51
C ASN A 8 -15.60 -0.89 -8.60
N GLU A 9 -15.64 -2.15 -9.01
CA GLU A 9 -15.03 -3.27 -8.28
C GLU A 9 -13.51 -3.07 -8.17
N LEU A 10 -12.87 -2.52 -9.20
CA LEU A 10 -11.45 -2.16 -9.17
C LEU A 10 -11.11 -1.06 -8.16
N PHE A 11 -11.93 -0.02 -8.05
CA PHE A 11 -11.78 0.98 -6.98
C PHE A 11 -11.92 0.33 -5.62
N GLU A 12 -12.90 -0.55 -5.42
CA GLU A 12 -13.13 -1.24 -4.15
C GLU A 12 -11.90 -2.04 -3.74
N LEU A 13 -11.35 -2.85 -4.65
CA LEU A 13 -10.16 -3.65 -4.39
C LEU A 13 -8.92 -2.79 -4.10
N ALA A 14 -8.72 -1.70 -4.85
CA ALA A 14 -7.60 -0.78 -4.61
C ALA A 14 -7.73 -0.08 -3.25
N ILE A 15 -8.94 0.36 -2.87
CA ILE A 15 -9.20 0.98 -1.55
C ILE A 15 -8.96 -0.02 -0.42
N GLU A 16 -9.38 -1.28 -0.59
CA GLU A 16 -9.14 -2.33 0.40
C GLU A 16 -7.64 -2.60 0.59
N LEU A 17 -6.88 -2.65 -0.50
CA LEU A 17 -5.43 -2.84 -0.47
C LEU A 17 -4.72 -1.74 0.36
N GLU A 18 -5.03 -0.48 0.10
CA GLU A 18 -4.49 0.68 0.85
C GLU A 18 -4.86 0.63 2.35
N LYS A 19 -6.08 0.18 2.67
CA LYS A 19 -6.54 0.04 4.07
C LYS A 19 -5.83 -1.13 4.78
N ASP A 20 -5.56 -2.20 4.06
CA ASP A 20 -4.80 -3.34 4.59
C ASP A 20 -3.34 -2.93 4.86
N ALA A 21 -2.72 -2.16 3.96
CA ALA A 21 -1.39 -1.57 4.19
C ALA A 21 -1.35 -0.62 5.38
N GLU A 22 -2.33 0.28 5.50
CA GLU A 22 -2.48 1.15 6.67
C GLU A 22 -2.52 0.30 7.97
N SER A 23 -3.36 -0.74 7.99
CA SER A 23 -3.52 -1.62 9.14
C SER A 23 -2.21 -2.35 9.49
N LEU A 24 -1.49 -2.83 8.47
CA LEU A 24 -0.19 -3.46 8.60
C LEU A 24 0.84 -2.51 9.24
N TYR A 25 0.97 -1.29 8.70
CA TYR A 25 1.94 -0.33 9.21
C TYR A 25 1.59 0.19 10.60
N ARG A 26 0.29 0.33 10.94
CA ARG A 26 -0.14 0.58 12.34
C ARG A 26 0.27 -0.56 13.27
N ARG A 27 0.23 -1.80 12.80
CA ARG A 27 0.72 -2.95 13.59
C ARG A 27 2.22 -2.88 13.76
N PHE A 28 3.01 -2.58 12.72
CA PHE A 28 4.46 -2.39 12.86
C PHE A 28 4.80 -1.30 13.87
N ALA A 29 4.10 -0.17 13.85
CA ALA A 29 4.30 0.89 14.83
C ALA A 29 4.10 0.39 16.27
N LYS A 30 3.12 -0.49 16.50
CA LYS A 30 2.91 -1.15 17.81
C LYS A 30 4.01 -2.17 18.13
N MET A 31 4.44 -2.98 17.15
CA MET A 31 5.46 -4.03 17.33
C MET A 31 6.80 -3.43 17.76
N PHE A 32 7.12 -2.24 17.25
CA PHE A 32 8.39 -1.56 17.50
C PHE A 32 8.22 -0.32 18.38
N ALA A 33 7.16 -0.25 19.20
CA ALA A 33 6.86 0.92 20.04
C ALA A 33 7.97 1.29 21.04
N HIS A 34 8.86 0.35 21.37
CA HIS A 34 10.04 0.58 22.21
C HIS A 34 11.16 1.35 21.48
N GLU A 35 11.18 1.32 20.13
CA GLU A 35 12.07 2.10 19.28
C GLU A 35 11.29 3.29 18.70
N LYS A 36 11.29 4.41 19.41
CA LYS A 36 10.41 5.56 19.11
C LYS A 36 10.46 6.02 17.64
N ASP A 37 11.65 6.15 17.07
CA ASP A 37 11.80 6.64 15.70
C ASP A 37 11.36 5.62 14.64
N VAL A 38 11.44 4.32 14.93
CA VAL A 38 10.88 3.25 14.10
C VAL A 38 9.36 3.26 14.18
N ALA A 39 8.80 3.39 15.38
CA ALA A 39 7.36 3.47 15.57
C ALA A 39 6.77 4.72 14.89
N ASP A 40 7.43 5.88 15.04
CA ASP A 40 7.02 7.13 14.39
C ASP A 40 7.09 7.01 12.86
N PHE A 41 8.12 6.33 12.32
CA PHE A 41 8.24 6.05 10.88
C PHE A 41 7.04 5.24 10.37
N TRP A 42 6.74 4.11 10.99
CA TRP A 42 5.61 3.26 10.56
C TRP A 42 4.26 3.95 10.76
N GLN A 43 4.12 4.78 11.79
CA GLN A 43 2.89 5.55 12.01
C GLN A 43 2.69 6.61 10.93
N LYS A 44 3.76 7.32 10.55
CA LYS A 44 3.73 8.24 9.41
C LYS A 44 3.35 7.48 8.14
N TYR A 45 3.94 6.31 7.92
CA TYR A 45 3.69 5.56 6.70
C TYR A 45 2.24 5.07 6.59
N ALA A 46 1.69 4.56 7.69
CA ALA A 46 0.26 4.22 7.76
C ALA A 46 -0.67 5.40 7.46
N ASP A 47 -0.30 6.62 7.88
CA ASP A 47 -1.10 7.80 7.60
C ASP A 47 -1.05 8.22 6.11
N GLU A 48 -0.01 7.80 5.37
CA GLU A 48 0.11 8.00 3.93
C GLU A 48 -0.83 7.07 3.17
N GLU A 49 -0.85 5.76 3.50
CA GLU A 49 -1.79 4.80 2.89
C GLU A 49 -3.25 5.17 3.16
N ARG A 50 -3.55 5.66 4.37
CA ARG A 50 -4.87 6.23 4.66
C ARG A 50 -5.21 7.38 3.70
N GLY A 51 -4.23 8.23 3.40
CA GLY A 51 -4.38 9.33 2.46
C GLY A 51 -4.70 8.84 1.04
N HIS A 52 -4.12 7.73 0.62
CA HIS A 52 -4.38 7.08 -0.66
C HIS A 52 -5.78 6.49 -0.73
N ALA A 53 -6.21 5.74 0.28
CA ALA A 53 -7.56 5.21 0.37
C ALA A 53 -8.61 6.35 0.24
N ILE A 54 -8.41 7.45 0.98
CA ILE A 54 -9.29 8.64 0.90
C ILE A 54 -9.26 9.26 -0.50
N PHE A 55 -8.10 9.33 -1.14
CA PHE A 55 -7.98 9.85 -2.51
C PHE A 55 -8.76 8.99 -3.51
N LEU A 56 -8.62 7.66 -3.44
CA LEU A 56 -9.34 6.72 -4.28
C LEU A 56 -10.85 6.81 -4.06
N GLU A 57 -11.31 6.85 -2.80
CA GLU A 57 -12.73 7.02 -2.44
C GLU A 57 -13.31 8.32 -3.02
N ARG A 58 -12.60 9.44 -2.85
CA ARG A 58 -13.02 10.73 -3.42
C ARG A 58 -13.07 10.69 -4.93
N THR A 59 -12.14 9.99 -5.56
CA THR A 59 -12.08 9.92 -7.01
C THR A 59 -13.21 9.06 -7.55
N ARG A 60 -13.45 7.88 -6.95
CA ARG A 60 -14.61 7.03 -7.24
C ARG A 60 -15.92 7.80 -7.12
N SER A 61 -16.09 8.61 -6.07
CA SER A 61 -17.33 9.38 -5.81
C SER A 61 -17.64 10.45 -6.87
N ARG A 62 -16.67 10.81 -7.72
CA ARG A 62 -16.81 11.83 -8.77
C ARG A 62 -17.13 11.22 -10.13
N LEU A 63 -16.99 9.90 -10.29
CA LEU A 63 -17.28 9.21 -11.54
C LEU A 63 -18.79 9.01 -11.70
N THR A 64 -19.26 9.01 -12.96
CA THR A 64 -20.66 8.69 -13.24
C THR A 64 -20.91 7.19 -13.09
N GLU A 65 -22.18 6.82 -12.94
CA GLU A 65 -22.59 5.42 -12.88
C GLU A 65 -22.23 4.65 -14.16
N GLU A 66 -22.27 5.31 -15.33
CA GLU A 66 -21.81 4.69 -16.58
C GLU A 66 -20.31 4.38 -16.57
N ALA A 67 -19.49 5.28 -16.01
CA ALA A 67 -18.05 5.08 -15.92
C ALA A 67 -17.71 3.98 -14.91
N LEU A 68 -18.40 3.95 -13.77
CA LEU A 68 -18.23 2.93 -12.74
C LEU A 68 -18.66 1.53 -13.21
N SER A 69 -19.69 1.44 -14.04
CA SER A 69 -20.19 0.18 -14.61
C SER A 69 -19.40 -0.30 -15.83
N ALA A 70 -18.45 0.50 -16.32
CA ALA A 70 -17.62 0.12 -17.44
C ALA A 70 -16.77 -1.12 -17.09
N PRO A 71 -16.48 -1.99 -18.07
CA PRO A 71 -15.62 -3.14 -17.84
C PRO A 71 -14.21 -2.67 -17.46
N GLY A 72 -13.69 -3.24 -16.37
CA GLY A 72 -12.31 -3.07 -15.94
C GLY A 72 -11.32 -3.77 -16.86
N ASP A 73 -10.08 -3.30 -16.84
CA ASP A 73 -8.99 -3.90 -17.63
C ASP A 73 -8.57 -5.26 -17.03
N ASN A 74 -8.64 -6.32 -17.83
CA ASN A 74 -8.24 -7.68 -17.43
C ASN A 74 -6.77 -7.83 -17.02
N SER A 75 -5.88 -6.95 -17.49
CA SER A 75 -4.49 -6.92 -17.05
C SER A 75 -4.38 -6.42 -15.60
N MET A 76 -5.20 -5.43 -15.25
CA MET A 76 -5.31 -4.85 -13.92
C MET A 76 -5.91 -5.83 -12.91
N LEU A 77 -6.90 -6.62 -13.30
CA LEU A 77 -7.48 -7.66 -12.43
C LEU A 77 -6.40 -8.64 -11.98
N LYS A 78 -5.43 -8.96 -12.86
CA LYS A 78 -4.30 -9.83 -12.50
C LYS A 78 -3.32 -9.14 -11.56
N SER A 79 -3.04 -7.86 -11.76
CA SER A 79 -2.14 -7.08 -10.90
C SER A 79 -2.72 -6.89 -9.50
N VAL A 80 -4.00 -6.52 -9.41
CA VAL A 80 -4.75 -6.39 -8.14
C VAL A 80 -4.87 -7.75 -7.44
N HIS A 81 -5.27 -8.81 -8.14
CA HIS A 81 -5.30 -10.15 -7.55
C HIS A 81 -3.91 -10.63 -7.09
N LYS A 82 -2.83 -10.22 -7.76
CA LYS A 82 -1.46 -10.53 -7.33
C LYS A 82 -1.09 -9.75 -6.07
N GLY A 83 -1.44 -8.47 -5.97
CA GLY A 83 -1.29 -7.67 -4.75
C GLY A 83 -2.08 -8.27 -3.58
N ILE A 84 -3.35 -8.59 -3.80
CA ILE A 84 -4.22 -9.22 -2.80
C ILE A 84 -3.73 -10.60 -2.39
N LYS A 85 -3.26 -11.44 -3.33
CA LYS A 85 -2.72 -12.76 -2.99
C LYS A 85 -1.46 -12.67 -2.11
N ASN A 86 -0.69 -11.60 -2.29
CA ASN A 86 0.45 -11.28 -1.44
C ASN A 86 -0.01 -10.68 -0.09
N SER A 87 -1.08 -9.88 -0.07
CA SER A 87 -1.61 -9.26 1.16
C SER A 87 -2.37 -10.23 2.07
N VAL A 88 -3.17 -11.12 1.50
CA VAL A 88 -4.06 -12.07 2.21
C VAL A 88 -3.29 -13.18 2.95
N ASN A 89 -1.98 -13.33 2.72
CA ASN A 89 -1.15 -14.36 3.37
C ASN A 89 -0.12 -13.80 4.35
N TYR A 90 -0.24 -12.55 4.80
CA TYR A 90 0.70 -12.05 5.80
C TYR A 90 0.57 -12.82 7.11
N GLN A 91 1.51 -13.74 7.30
CA GLN A 91 1.87 -14.34 8.57
C GLN A 91 2.51 -13.24 9.44
N LEU A 92 1.72 -12.25 9.84
CA LEU A 92 2.07 -11.29 10.89
C LEU A 92 2.59 -12.00 12.17
N GLN A 93 2.18 -13.25 12.35
CA GLN A 93 2.63 -14.12 13.44
C GLN A 93 4.10 -14.60 13.33
N THR A 94 4.81 -14.33 12.22
CA THR A 94 6.22 -14.72 12.05
C THR A 94 7.20 -13.54 12.01
N ILE A 95 6.71 -12.29 12.06
CA ILE A 95 7.58 -11.12 12.08
C ILE A 95 8.21 -10.98 13.47
N GLN A 96 9.44 -11.45 13.60
CA GLN A 96 10.19 -11.44 14.86
C GLN A 96 11.14 -10.24 14.97
N THR A 97 11.52 -9.64 13.85
CA THR A 97 12.51 -8.56 13.79
C THR A 97 12.07 -7.43 12.87
N LEU A 98 12.67 -6.25 13.05
CA LEU A 98 12.45 -5.10 12.17
C LEU A 98 12.87 -5.38 10.73
N GLU A 99 13.86 -6.24 10.50
CA GLU A 99 14.22 -6.67 9.14
C GLU A 99 13.07 -7.44 8.48
N GLY A 100 12.38 -8.30 9.23
CA GLY A 100 11.21 -9.02 8.72
C GLY A 100 10.08 -8.05 8.32
N ALA A 101 9.81 -7.05 9.16
CA ALA A 101 8.83 -6.01 8.84
C ALA A 101 9.26 -5.16 7.62
N PHE A 102 10.55 -4.81 7.53
CA PHE A 102 11.11 -4.03 6.44
C PHE A 102 11.03 -4.76 5.09
N GLN A 103 11.38 -6.06 5.07
CA GLN A 103 11.25 -6.89 3.87
C GLN A 103 9.79 -7.00 3.45
N LEU A 104 8.88 -7.20 4.40
CA LEU A 104 7.47 -7.30 4.10
C LEU A 104 6.90 -6.01 3.52
N ALA A 105 7.23 -4.87 4.11
CA ALA A 105 6.87 -3.56 3.57
C ALA A 105 7.41 -3.43 2.14
N THR A 106 8.69 -3.72 1.92
CA THR A 106 9.30 -3.63 0.57
C THR A 106 8.57 -4.51 -0.46
N GLU A 107 8.16 -5.72 -0.10
CA GLU A 107 7.41 -6.62 -0.99
C GLU A 107 5.99 -6.11 -1.27
N LEU A 108 5.30 -5.64 -0.23
CA LEU A 108 3.96 -5.05 -0.35
C LEU A 108 4.00 -3.84 -1.27
N GLU A 109 4.92 -2.89 -1.03
CA GLU A 109 5.07 -1.67 -1.79
C GLU A 109 5.28 -1.91 -3.28
N ASN A 110 6.15 -2.87 -3.61
CA ASN A 110 6.38 -3.24 -5.00
C ASN A 110 5.13 -3.84 -5.65
N SER A 111 4.25 -4.48 -4.88
CA SER A 111 3.01 -5.05 -5.41
C SER A 111 1.88 -4.03 -5.52
N GLU A 112 1.72 -3.14 -4.53
CA GLU A 112 0.72 -2.07 -4.49
C GLU A 112 0.99 -1.00 -5.54
N THR A 113 2.24 -0.54 -5.60
CA THR A 113 2.70 0.43 -6.59
C THR A 113 2.38 -0.06 -8.01
N ASN A 114 2.57 -1.35 -8.30
CA ASN A 114 2.28 -1.89 -9.62
C ASN A 114 0.78 -1.97 -9.90
N ALA A 115 -0.04 -2.39 -8.91
CA ALA A 115 -1.48 -2.57 -9.10
C ALA A 115 -2.24 -1.24 -9.19
N ILE A 116 -1.99 -0.30 -8.27
CA ILE A 116 -2.71 0.97 -8.17
C ILE A 116 -2.29 1.94 -9.30
N PHE A 117 -1.03 1.89 -9.73
CA PHE A 117 -0.56 2.74 -10.83
C PHE A 117 -1.12 2.33 -12.19
N GLU A 118 -1.12 1.02 -12.49
CA GLU A 118 -1.75 0.50 -13.71
C GLU A 118 -3.25 0.83 -13.75
N PHE A 119 -3.92 0.77 -12.59
CA PHE A 119 -5.32 1.15 -12.46
C PHE A 119 -5.58 2.61 -12.84
N ILE A 120 -4.79 3.54 -12.29
CA ILE A 120 -5.05 4.96 -12.47
C ILE A 120 -4.60 5.45 -13.85
N ILE A 121 -3.63 4.81 -14.49
CA ILE A 121 -3.28 5.13 -15.89
C ILE A 121 -4.41 4.75 -16.85
N THR A 122 -5.05 3.60 -16.61
CA THR A 122 -6.02 3.02 -17.55
C THR A 122 -7.44 3.52 -17.33
N SER A 123 -7.80 3.92 -16.11
CA SER A 123 -9.18 4.30 -15.75
C SER A 123 -9.50 5.78 -15.97
N PHE A 124 -8.50 6.63 -16.21
CA PHE A 124 -8.70 8.09 -16.36
C PHE A 124 -8.44 8.57 -17.78
N SER A 125 -9.24 9.53 -18.23
CA SER A 125 -9.03 10.24 -19.49
C SER A 125 -7.75 11.09 -19.44
N ALA A 126 -7.21 11.49 -20.59
CA ALA A 126 -5.97 12.28 -20.67
C ALA A 126 -5.99 13.58 -19.82
N GLU A 127 -7.15 14.23 -19.66
CA GLU A 127 -7.29 15.45 -18.84
C GLU A 127 -7.33 15.16 -17.33
N GLU A 128 -8.01 14.10 -16.91
CA GLU A 128 -8.03 13.67 -15.51
C GLU A 128 -6.69 13.05 -15.09
N LEU A 129 -6.02 12.37 -16.01
CA LEU A 129 -4.66 11.86 -15.87
C LEU A 129 -3.66 12.97 -15.60
N VAL A 130 -3.80 14.18 -16.15
CA VAL A 130 -2.84 15.26 -15.91
C VAL A 130 -2.83 15.71 -14.43
N LYS A 131 -4.02 15.80 -13.79
CA LYS A 131 -4.12 16.17 -12.37
C LYS A 131 -3.76 15.01 -11.44
N SER A 132 -4.12 13.78 -11.82
CA SER A 132 -3.78 12.58 -11.05
C SER A 132 -2.30 12.20 -11.20
N HIS A 133 -1.66 12.41 -12.36
CA HIS A 133 -0.26 12.07 -12.63
C HIS A 133 0.73 12.76 -11.70
N SER A 134 0.53 14.03 -11.36
CA SER A 134 1.46 14.73 -10.45
C SER A 134 1.39 14.16 -9.04
N PHE A 135 0.19 13.81 -8.57
CA PHE A 135 0.00 13.11 -7.30
C PHE A 135 0.67 11.74 -7.36
N LEU A 136 0.36 10.92 -8.38
CA LEU A 136 0.88 9.56 -8.53
C LEU A 136 2.38 9.48 -8.67
N ARG A 137 3.00 10.33 -9.51
CA ARG A 137 4.47 10.36 -9.65
C ARG A 137 5.14 10.80 -8.36
N THR A 138 4.48 11.66 -7.58
CA THR A 138 4.98 12.07 -6.27
C THR A 138 4.90 10.90 -5.28
N GLN A 139 3.78 10.16 -5.23
CA GLN A 139 3.64 8.99 -4.36
C GLN A 139 4.58 7.84 -4.75
N LEU A 140 4.70 7.52 -6.04
CA LEU A 140 5.67 6.56 -6.59
C LEU A 140 7.11 6.85 -6.16
N LYS A 141 7.50 8.12 -6.31
CA LYS A 141 8.85 8.53 -5.91
C LYS A 141 9.01 8.50 -4.40
N LYS A 142 7.93 8.74 -3.65
CA LYS A 142 7.94 8.78 -2.20
C LYS A 142 8.00 7.38 -1.58
N HIS A 143 7.25 6.39 -2.07
CA HIS A 143 7.28 5.02 -1.53
C HIS A 143 8.63 4.36 -1.77
N CYS A 144 9.17 4.47 -3.00
CA CYS A 144 10.53 3.99 -3.32
C CYS A 144 11.62 4.69 -2.49
N ASN A 145 11.44 5.98 -2.19
CA ASN A 145 12.42 6.74 -1.43
C ASN A 145 12.25 6.64 0.09
N MET A 146 11.05 6.40 0.63
CA MET A 146 10.85 6.44 2.09
C MET A 146 11.54 5.27 2.80
N LEU A 147 11.51 4.09 2.20
CA LEU A 147 12.22 2.93 2.75
C LEU A 147 13.75 3.06 2.65
N THR A 148 14.28 3.96 1.81
CA THR A 148 15.73 4.12 1.56
C THR A 148 16.33 5.42 2.14
N ASP A 149 15.58 6.52 2.08
CA ASP A 149 15.99 7.87 2.45
C ASP A 149 15.48 8.29 3.83
N GLU A 150 14.25 7.91 4.19
CA GLU A 150 13.58 8.37 5.43
C GLU A 150 13.66 7.35 6.58
N PHE A 151 14.08 6.11 6.30
CA PHE A 151 14.28 5.11 7.34
C PHE A 151 15.39 5.53 8.32
N PRO A 152 15.26 5.28 9.64
CA PRO A 152 16.22 5.75 10.63
C PRO A 152 17.67 5.38 10.26
N THR A 153 18.55 6.38 10.24
CA THR A 153 19.90 6.24 9.65
C THR A 153 20.73 5.15 10.35
N ARG A 154 20.57 4.97 11.66
CA ARG A 154 21.25 3.92 12.43
C ARG A 154 20.81 2.50 12.04
N LEU A 155 19.65 2.35 11.40
CA LEU A 155 19.02 1.09 10.99
C LEU A 155 19.02 0.89 9.46
N LYS A 156 19.87 1.63 8.72
CA LYS A 156 19.99 1.46 7.27
C LYS A 156 20.54 0.10 6.86
N SER A 157 21.33 -0.55 7.71
CA SER A 157 21.85 -1.88 7.41
C SER A 157 20.90 -2.99 7.86
N LYS A 158 20.86 -4.07 7.08
CA LYS A 158 20.12 -5.29 7.42
C LYS A 158 20.51 -5.85 8.79
N LEU A 159 21.81 -5.87 9.10
CA LEU A 159 22.30 -6.40 10.37
C LEU A 159 21.71 -5.63 11.56
N MET A 160 21.67 -4.30 11.50
CA MET A 160 21.12 -3.46 12.57
C MET A 160 19.60 -3.68 12.73
N ARG A 161 18.87 -3.92 11.64
CA ARG A 161 17.43 -4.23 11.71
C ARG A 161 17.14 -5.63 12.26
N MET A 162 18.06 -6.58 12.11
CA MET A 162 17.91 -7.91 12.70
C MET A 162 18.09 -7.92 14.22
N GLU A 163 18.76 -6.92 14.79
CA GLU A 163 18.95 -6.79 16.24
C GLU A 163 17.73 -6.20 16.97
N VAL A 164 16.83 -5.53 16.24
CA VAL A 164 15.59 -4.96 16.78
C VAL A 164 14.48 -6.01 16.71
N ASN A 165 14.09 -6.53 17.87
CA ASN A 165 13.04 -7.55 17.99
C ASN A 165 11.65 -6.91 18.10
N ALA A 166 10.64 -7.58 17.57
CA ALA A 166 9.25 -7.18 17.75
C ALA A 166 8.78 -7.46 19.18
N LEU A 167 7.94 -6.58 19.72
CA LEU A 167 7.15 -6.87 20.91
C LEU A 167 6.07 -7.91 20.56
N GLU A 168 5.79 -8.82 21.50
CA GLU A 168 4.59 -9.65 21.41
C GLU A 168 3.36 -8.73 21.50
N ILE A 169 2.55 -8.70 20.43
CA ILE A 169 1.27 -8.01 20.44
C ILE A 169 0.19 -9.05 20.70
N GLU A 170 -0.56 -8.89 21.79
CA GLU A 170 -1.74 -9.71 22.07
C GLU A 170 -2.73 -9.63 20.90
N LYS A 171 -3.33 -10.78 20.53
CA LYS A 171 -4.38 -10.83 19.52
C LYS A 171 -5.60 -10.06 20.05
N GLN A 172 -5.88 -8.89 19.47
CA GLN A 172 -7.18 -8.23 19.61
C GLN A 172 -8.23 -8.98 18.82
#